data_AF-A0ABD1X6N8-F1
#
_entry.id   AF-A0ABD1X6N8-F1
#
_cell.length_a   1.000
_cell.length_b   1.000
_cell.length_c   1.000
_cell.angle_alpha   90.00
_cell.angle_beta   90.00
_cell.angle_gamma   90.00
#
_symmetry.space_group_name_H-M   'P 1'
#
loop_
_entity.id
_entity.type
_entity.pdbx_description
1 polymer ?
#
loop_
_entity_poly.entity_id
_entity_poly.type
_entity_poly.pdbx_seq_one_letter_code
_entity_poly.pdbx_strand_id
1 'polypeptide(L)'
;MAPVFSREAWRCVWHMIQNDLVHGWGLDFALRRCVEPAHEKIGVVDSQWVVHQVVPSLGNQGQTENGKAPWEGVRARCRNEWAIYQDRLANADKSYIADH
;
A
#
# COMPACT_ATOMS: atom_id res chain seq x y z
N MET A 1 -4.78 7.34 7.45
CA MET A 1 -3.79 7.05 8.51
C MET A 1 -2.43 7.51 8.01
N ALA A 2 -1.64 8.19 8.83
CA ALA A 2 -0.27 8.60 8.49
C ALA A 2 0.70 7.80 9.39
N PRO A 3 1.45 6.83 8.85
CA PRO A 3 2.40 6.07 9.66
C PRO A 3 3.61 6.93 10.04
N VAL A 4 4.16 6.68 11.23
CA VAL A 4 5.43 7.25 11.68
C VAL A 4 6.40 6.09 11.88
N PHE A 5 7.59 6.21 11.29
CA PHE A 5 8.58 5.14 11.29
C PHE A 5 9.77 5.50 12.17
N SER A 6 10.35 4.50 12.84
CA SER A 6 11.71 4.63 13.37
C SER A 6 12.69 4.82 12.21
N ARG A 7 13.88 5.36 12.48
CA ARG A 7 14.91 5.57 11.45
C ARG A 7 15.30 4.27 10.73
N GLU A 8 15.30 3.14 11.44
CA GLU A 8 15.62 1.83 10.88
C GLU A 8 14.49 1.30 10.01
N ALA A 9 13.25 1.32 10.52
CA ALA A 9 12.08 0.89 9.76
C ALA A 9 11.89 1.73 8.50
N TRP A 10 12.12 3.04 8.57
CA TRP A 10 12.02 3.95 7.42
C TRP A 10 12.92 3.54 6.26
N ARG A 11 14.17 3.12 6.53
CA ARG A 11 15.09 2.68 5.48
C ARG A 11 14.54 1.49 4.70
N CYS A 12 13.95 0.52 5.39
CA CYS A 12 13.31 -0.62 4.74
C CYS A 12 12.02 -0.22 3.99
N VAL A 13 11.15 0.57 4.63
CA VAL A 13 9.88 1.02 4.02
C VAL A 13 10.11 1.87 2.77
N TRP A 14 11.18 2.67 2.76
CA TRP A 14 11.56 3.47 1.60
C TRP A 14 11.74 2.64 0.33
N HIS A 15 12.26 1.41 0.45
CA HIS A 15 12.41 0.50 -0.69
C HIS A 15 11.09 -0.17 -1.12
N MET A 16 10.03 -0.10 -0.30
CA MET A 16 8.70 -0.62 -0.64
C MET A 16 7.79 0.45 -1.27
N ILE A 17 8.05 1.74 -1.03
CA ILE A 17 7.26 2.84 -1.61
C ILE A 17 7.64 2.99 -3.08
N GLN A 18 6.64 2.87 -3.96
CA GLN A 18 6.82 2.88 -5.40
C GLN A 18 6.13 4.12 -6.01
N ASN A 19 6.86 4.91 -6.80
CA ASN A 19 6.32 6.13 -7.42
C ASN A 19 5.29 5.85 -8.54
N ASP A 20 5.25 4.62 -9.06
CA ASP A 20 4.34 4.20 -10.14
C ASP A 20 3.01 3.60 -9.63
N LEU A 21 2.89 3.30 -8.32
CA LEU A 21 1.72 2.65 -7.71
C LEU A 21 0.99 3.59 -6.73
N VAL A 22 0.65 4.80 -7.20
CA VAL A 22 0.09 5.92 -6.40
C VAL A 22 -1.28 5.59 -5.76
N HIS A 23 -2.03 4.67 -6.36
CA HIS A 23 -3.36 4.22 -5.94
C HIS A 23 -3.36 2.82 -5.32
N GLY A 24 -2.18 2.22 -5.13
CA GLY A 24 -2.02 0.94 -4.46
C GLY A 24 -2.46 1.01 -3.01
N TRP A 25 -3.67 0.53 -2.73
CA TRP A 25 -4.12 0.25 -1.37
C TRP A 25 -3.45 -1.04 -0.86
N GLY A 26 -3.00 -1.08 0.39
CA GLY A 26 -2.47 -2.30 1.03
C GLY A 26 -0.95 -2.35 1.25
N LEU A 27 -0.20 -1.30 0.88
CA LEU A 27 1.23 -1.17 1.23
C LEU A 27 1.47 -1.29 2.74
N ASP A 28 0.52 -0.79 3.53
CA ASP A 28 0.50 -0.84 4.99
C ASP A 28 0.53 -2.27 5.55
N PHE A 29 -0.08 -3.24 4.87
CA PHE A 29 -0.02 -4.66 5.25
C PHE A 29 1.40 -5.25 5.19
N ALA A 30 2.27 -4.68 4.35
CA ALA A 30 3.65 -5.13 4.20
C ALA A 30 4.62 -4.49 5.19
N LEU A 31 4.24 -3.41 5.88
CA LEU A 31 5.13 -2.67 6.80
C LEU A 31 5.70 -3.54 7.93
N ARG A 32 4.96 -4.59 8.32
CA ARG A 32 5.42 -5.59 9.30
C ARG A 32 6.75 -6.25 8.92
N ARG A 33 7.11 -6.29 7.63
CA ARG A 33 8.37 -6.88 7.15
C ARG A 33 9.59 -6.07 7.56
N CYS A 34 9.40 -4.78 7.89
CA CYS A 34 10.50 -3.88 8.23
C CYS A 34 10.79 -3.80 9.74
N VAL A 35 10.15 -4.66 10.55
CA VAL A 35 10.30 -4.62 11.99
C VAL A 35 9.98 -5.97 12.64
N GLU A 36 10.84 -6.44 13.54
CA GLU A 36 10.66 -7.71 14.27
C GLU A 36 10.81 -7.48 15.78
N PRO A 37 9.89 -7.95 16.65
CA PRO A 37 8.57 -8.51 16.32
C PRO A 37 7.53 -7.43 16.01
N ALA A 38 6.81 -7.61 14.90
CA ALA A 38 5.92 -6.57 14.37
C ALA A 38 4.75 -6.21 15.29
N HIS A 39 4.18 -7.20 15.99
CA HIS A 39 3.01 -7.00 16.85
C HIS A 39 3.31 -6.22 18.14
N GLU A 40 4.57 -6.18 18.57
CA GLU A 40 5.00 -5.39 19.73
C GLU A 40 5.47 -3.99 19.33
N LYS A 41 6.08 -3.86 18.13
CA LYS A 41 6.72 -2.62 17.68
C LYS A 41 5.84 -1.74 16.81
N ILE A 42 4.74 -2.26 16.26
CA ILE A 42 3.73 -1.47 15.54
C ILE A 42 2.59 -1.14 16.51
N GLY A 43 2.42 0.15 16.80
CA GLY A 43 1.39 0.66 17.70
C GLY A 43 0.41 1.62 17.02
N VAL A 44 -0.73 1.84 17.67
CA VAL A 44 -1.74 2.83 17.28
C VAL A 44 -1.67 4.00 18.25
N VAL A 45 -1.38 5.20 17.74
CA VAL A 45 -1.23 6.42 18.57
C VAL A 45 -2.59 7.08 18.83
N ASP A 46 -3.53 6.97 17.88
CA ASP A 46 -4.90 7.46 18.02
C ASP A 46 -5.86 6.33 17.64
N SER A 47 -6.55 5.78 18.64
CA SER A 47 -7.42 4.61 18.49
C SER A 47 -8.90 4.98 18.32
N GLN A 48 -9.21 6.22 17.95
CA GLN A 48 -10.59 6.58 17.59
C GLN A 48 -11.02 5.80 16.34
N TRP A 49 -12.17 5.13 16.43
CA TRP A 49 -12.73 4.45 15.26
C TRP A 49 -13.17 5.46 14.20
N VAL A 50 -12.89 5.14 12.95
CA VAL A 50 -13.33 5.93 11.80
C VAL A 50 -14.03 5.00 10.83
N VAL A 51 -15.17 5.44 10.30
CA VAL A 51 -15.88 4.69 9.24
C VAL A 51 -15.15 4.92 7.91
N HIS A 52 -14.61 3.84 7.34
CA HIS A 52 -13.98 3.90 6.03
C HIS A 52 -15.04 3.89 4.92
N GLN A 53 -15.31 5.05 4.30
CA GLN A 53 -16.37 5.22 3.29
C GLN A 53 -16.04 4.57 1.93
N VAL A 54 -14.84 4.01 1.75
CA VAL A 54 -14.40 3.36 0.49
C VAL A 54 -14.48 4.31 -0.72
N VAL A 55 -14.44 5.62 -0.48
CA VAL A 55 -14.33 6.63 -1.54
C VAL A 55 -12.87 6.71 -1.96
N PRO A 56 -12.53 6.49 -3.24
CA PRO A 56 -11.14 6.54 -3.68
C PRO A 56 -10.60 7.96 -3.60
N SER A 57 -9.41 8.10 -3.00
CA SER A 57 -8.62 9.32 -3.15
C SER A 57 -8.33 9.57 -4.64
N LEU A 58 -8.28 10.84 -5.03
CA LEU A 58 -8.07 11.24 -6.42
C LEU A 58 -9.14 10.71 -7.39
N GLY A 59 -10.38 10.47 -6.91
CA GLY A 59 -11.48 9.93 -7.72
C GLY A 59 -11.74 10.63 -9.05
N ASN A 60 -11.42 11.93 -9.17
CA ASN A 60 -11.56 12.71 -10.41
C ASN A 60 -10.44 12.49 -11.44
N GLN A 61 -9.38 11.73 -11.11
CA GLN A 61 -8.27 11.42 -12.02
C GLN A 61 -8.51 10.19 -12.90
N GLY A 62 -9.67 9.54 -12.79
CA GLY A 62 -10.04 8.44 -13.67
C GLY A 62 -10.55 8.94 -15.02
N GLN A 63 -10.27 8.17 -16.08
CA GLN A 63 -10.84 8.40 -17.39
C GLN A 63 -12.33 8.04 -17.38
N THR A 64 -13.17 8.92 -17.94
CA THR A 64 -14.58 8.62 -18.19
C THR A 64 -14.70 7.80 -19.46
N GLU A 65 -14.89 6.50 -19.32
CA GLU A 65 -15.14 5.60 -20.44
C GLU A 65 -16.59 5.11 -20.41
N ASN A 66 -17.25 5.07 -21.58
CA ASN A 66 -18.58 4.49 -21.75
C ASN A 66 -19.65 5.06 -20.79
N GLY A 67 -19.57 6.36 -20.45
CA GLY A 67 -20.50 7.03 -19.54
C GLY A 67 -20.32 6.70 -18.06
N LYS A 68 -19.28 5.95 -17.67
CA LYS A 68 -18.96 5.67 -16.27
C LYS A 68 -18.36 6.87 -15.57
N ALA A 69 -18.59 6.96 -14.26
CA ALA A 69 -18.03 8.02 -13.45
C ALA A 69 -16.49 7.83 -13.30
N PRO A 70 -15.70 8.92 -13.24
CA PRO A 70 -14.24 8.86 -13.12
C PRO A 70 -13.73 7.94 -11.99
N TRP A 71 -14.40 7.97 -10.83
CA TRP A 71 -13.98 7.21 -9.66
C TRP A 71 -14.03 5.68 -9.87
N GLU A 72 -14.83 5.20 -10.82
CA GLU A 72 -14.87 3.78 -11.19
C GLU A 72 -13.55 3.37 -11.87
N GLY A 73 -13.03 4.21 -12.75
CA GLY A 73 -11.72 4.02 -13.38
C GLY A 73 -10.59 4.03 -12.36
N VAL A 74 -10.66 4.94 -11.38
CA VAL A 74 -9.70 4.96 -10.26
C VAL A 74 -9.77 3.67 -9.45
N ARG A 75 -10.97 3.17 -9.12
CA ARG A 75 -11.12 1.88 -8.41
C ARG A 75 -10.57 0.69 -9.20
N ALA A 76 -10.74 0.67 -10.52
CA ALA A 76 -10.14 -0.37 -11.36
C ALA A 76 -8.61 -0.30 -11.31
N ARG A 77 -8.06 0.92 -11.44
CA ARG A 77 -6.62 1.18 -11.33
C ARG A 77 -6.05 0.79 -9.97
N CYS A 78 -6.71 1.13 -8.86
CA CYS A 78 -6.32 0.70 -7.51
C CYS A 78 -6.12 -0.82 -7.42
N ARG A 79 -7.08 -1.59 -7.95
CA ARG A 79 -7.02 -3.06 -7.94
C ARG A 79 -5.87 -3.61 -8.78
N ASN A 80 -5.64 -3.03 -9.95
CA ASN A 80 -4.54 -3.41 -10.83
C ASN A 80 -3.17 -3.10 -10.19
N GLU A 81 -3.01 -1.90 -9.62
CA GLU A 81 -1.78 -1.51 -8.92
C GLU A 81 -1.51 -2.39 -7.69
N TRP A 82 -2.56 -2.77 -6.95
CA TRP A 82 -2.44 -3.71 -5.84
C TRP A 82 -1.99 -5.11 -6.29
N ALA A 83 -2.48 -5.61 -7.42
CA ALA A 83 -2.02 -6.88 -7.98
C ALA A 83 -0.53 -6.82 -8.36
N ILE A 84 -0.11 -5.76 -9.06
CA ILE A 84 1.29 -5.54 -9.43
C ILE A 84 2.19 -5.48 -8.19
N TYR A 85 1.74 -4.78 -7.14
CA TYR A 85 2.49 -4.69 -5.88
C TYR A 85 2.70 -6.07 -5.23
N GLN A 86 1.64 -6.88 -5.16
CA GLN A 86 1.73 -8.24 -4.61
C GLN A 86 2.69 -9.13 -5.41
N ASP A 87 2.62 -9.06 -6.74
CA ASP A 87 3.53 -9.81 -7.62
C ASP A 87 4.99 -9.40 -7.39
N ARG A 88 5.26 -8.10 -7.29
CA ARG A 88 6.60 -7.57 -7.01
C ARG A 88 7.13 -8.06 -5.65
N LEU A 89 6.31 -8.02 -4.60
CA LEU A 89 6.68 -8.56 -3.30
C LEU A 89 6.97 -10.06 -3.36
N ALA A 90 6.10 -10.84 -4.00
CA ALA A 90 6.29 -12.29 -4.11
C ALA A 90 7.57 -12.65 -4.89
N ASN A 91 7.90 -11.87 -5.92
CA ASN A 91 9.15 -12.05 -6.67
C ASN A 91 10.39 -11.66 -5.83
N ALA A 92 10.29 -10.61 -5.01
CA ALA A 92 11.36 -10.24 -4.08
C ALA A 92 11.62 -11.34 -3.04
N ASP A 93 10.55 -11.95 -2.49
CA ASP A 93 10.67 -13.08 -1.57
C ASP A 93 11.36 -14.29 -2.24
N LYS A 94 10.96 -14.63 -3.47
CA LYS A 94 11.59 -15.71 -4.24
C LYS A 94 13.07 -15.45 -4.49
N SER A 95 13.43 -14.21 -4.85
CA SER A 95 14.84 -13.83 -5.04
C SER A 95 15.63 -13.99 -3.74
N TYR A 96 15.10 -13.48 -2.62
CA TYR A 96 15.78 -13.57 -1.33
C TYR A 96 16.07 -15.03 -0.93
N ILE A 97 15.09 -15.93 -1.12
CA ILE A 97 15.22 -17.37 -0.85
C ILE A 97 16.17 -18.06 -1.83
N ALA A 98 16.28 -17.58 -3.08
CA ALA A 98 17.23 -18.15 -4.04
C ALA A 98 18.68 -17.74 -3.75
N ASP A 99 18.86 -16.54 -3.16
CA ASP A 99 20.17 -15.98 -2.84
C ASP A 99 20.74 -16.45 -1.48
N HIS A 100 19.93 -17.11 -0.64
CA HIS A 100 20.28 -17.55 0.73
C HIS A 100 19.86 -18.99 0.99
#